data_AF-A0A4Y2ERR1-F1
#
_entry.id   AF-A0A4Y2ERR1-F1
#
_cell.length_a   1.000
_cell.length_b   1.000
_cell.length_c   1.000
_cell.angle_alpha   90.00
_cell.angle_beta   90.00
_cell.angle_gamma   90.00
#
_symmetry.space_group_name_H-M   'P 1'
#
loop_
_entity.id
_entity.type
_entity.pdbx_description
1 polymer ?
#
loop_
_entity_poly.entity_id
_entity_poly.type
_entity_poly.pdbx_seq_one_letter_code
_entity_poly.pdbx_strand_id
1 'polypeptide(L)'
;MVPTSLGRFNRGLTDEMERELAQHCKDLYSMFYGLTRKHMIVAFEYADVNGVAGRYNNEGKSAGKDWLKSFCKRHNLSVRNPEQCSVARAMGFNEVQVTRFHNNLKSCCLEKKFHTHKKIQYG
;
A
#
# COMPACT_ATOMS: atom_id res chain seq x y z
N MET A 1 21.67 -35.06 15.64
CA MET A 1 21.47 -33.88 14.77
C MET A 1 20.18 -33.20 15.20
N VAL A 2 20.26 -31.96 15.68
CA VAL A 2 19.07 -31.17 16.01
C VAL A 2 18.61 -30.47 14.73
N PRO A 3 17.32 -30.50 14.34
CA PRO A 3 16.86 -29.76 13.18
C PRO A 3 17.01 -28.25 13.40
N THR A 4 17.89 -27.58 12.66
CA THR A 4 18.14 -26.12 12.74
C THR A 4 17.07 -25.28 12.01
N SER A 5 15.97 -25.89 11.57
CA SER A 5 14.89 -25.16 10.90
C SER A 5 13.90 -24.60 11.92
N LEU A 6 14.26 -23.49 12.58
CA LEU A 6 13.29 -22.60 13.21
C LEU A 6 12.44 -21.97 12.10
N GLY A 7 11.27 -22.58 11.85
CA GLY A 7 10.21 -22.18 10.90
C GLY A 7 10.57 -21.02 9.98
N ARG A 8 11.04 -21.34 8.77
CA ARG A 8 11.31 -20.34 7.73
C ARG A 8 9.99 -19.65 7.41
N PHE A 9 9.80 -18.43 7.93
CA PHE A 9 8.65 -17.59 7.64
C PHE A 9 8.52 -17.50 6.11
N ASN A 10 7.45 -18.10 5.56
CA ASN A 10 7.35 -18.39 4.14
C ASN A 10 7.10 -17.09 3.38
N ARG A 11 8.14 -16.54 2.74
CA ARG A 11 8.00 -15.38 1.86
C ARG A 11 7.32 -15.85 0.58
N GLY A 12 6.03 -15.55 0.46
CA GLY A 12 5.22 -15.90 -0.72
C GLY A 12 5.66 -15.16 -1.99
N LEU A 13 6.40 -14.05 -1.86
CA LEU A 13 7.00 -13.27 -2.95
C LEU A 13 8.52 -13.45 -2.97
N THR A 14 9.14 -13.25 -4.13
CA THR A 14 10.60 -13.07 -4.23
C THR A 14 11.02 -11.73 -3.61
N ASP A 15 12.29 -11.58 -3.25
CA ASP A 15 12.77 -10.34 -2.61
C ASP A 15 12.58 -9.10 -3.52
N GLU A 16 12.67 -9.27 -4.84
CA GLU A 16 12.47 -8.17 -5.81
C GLU A 16 11.00 -7.76 -5.88
N MET A 17 10.11 -8.73 -6.04
CA MET A 17 8.66 -8.54 -6.00
C MET A 17 8.19 -7.89 -4.70
N GLU A 18 8.79 -8.29 -3.58
CA GLU A 18 8.48 -7.74 -2.28
C GLU A 18 8.90 -6.26 -2.19
N ARG A 19 10.03 -5.88 -2.80
CA ARG A 19 10.47 -4.47 -2.88
C ARG A 19 9.59 -3.63 -3.78
N GLU A 20 9.22 -4.15 -4.95
CA GLU A 20 8.29 -3.46 -5.87
C GLU A 20 6.96 -3.16 -5.20
N LEU A 21 6.37 -4.16 -4.54
CA LEU A 21 5.13 -4.01 -3.80
C LEU A 21 5.28 -3.00 -2.65
N ALA A 22 6.40 -3.04 -1.93
CA ALA A 22 6.67 -2.09 -0.86
C ALA A 22 6.84 -0.65 -1.37
N GLN A 23 7.47 -0.47 -2.54
CA GLN A 23 7.59 0.84 -3.16
C GLN A 23 6.22 1.38 -3.58
N HIS A 24 5.39 0.55 -4.21
CA HIS A 24 4.01 0.90 -4.53
C HIS A 24 3.21 1.34 -3.29
N CYS A 25 3.35 0.61 -2.17
CA CYS A 25 2.75 0.99 -0.90
C CYS A 25 3.23 2.36 -0.37
N LYS A 26 4.52 2.70 -0.54
CA LYS A 26 5.08 4.01 -0.14
C LYS A 26 4.56 5.13 -1.03
N ASP A 27 4.43 4.88 -2.33
CA ASP A 27 3.90 5.85 -3.29
C ASP A 27 2.44 6.17 -2.95
N LEU A 28 1.63 5.15 -2.68
CA LEU A 28 0.25 5.30 -2.19
C LEU A 28 0.20 6.10 -0.88
N TYR A 29 1.08 5.81 0.07
CA TYR A 29 1.17 6.54 1.32
C TYR A 29 1.49 8.03 1.10
N SER A 30 2.40 8.33 0.16
CA SER A 30 2.76 9.71 -0.21
C SER A 30 1.59 10.50 -0.82
N MET A 31 0.66 9.79 -1.47
CA MET A 31 -0.58 10.33 -2.03
C MET A 31 -1.73 10.33 -1.01
N PHE A 32 -1.44 10.11 0.28
CA PHE A 32 -2.41 10.04 1.37
C PHE A 32 -3.41 8.88 1.28
N TYR A 33 -3.14 7.86 0.45
CA TYR A 33 -3.88 6.60 0.48
C TYR A 33 -3.37 5.75 1.65
N GLY A 34 -4.23 5.51 2.63
CA GLY A 34 -3.89 4.66 3.77
C GLY A 34 -3.73 3.20 3.36
N LEU A 35 -2.73 2.51 3.93
CA LEU A 35 -2.61 1.06 3.81
C LEU A 35 -3.75 0.38 4.57
N THR A 36 -4.74 -0.10 3.82
CA THR A 36 -5.90 -0.86 4.32
C THR A 36 -5.77 -2.36 4.02
N ARG A 37 -6.64 -3.19 4.63
CA ARG A 37 -6.76 -4.63 4.36
C ARG A 37 -6.92 -4.98 2.87
N LYS A 38 -7.44 -4.05 2.03
CA LYS A 38 -7.55 -4.25 0.58
C LYS A 38 -6.19 -4.49 -0.08
N HIS A 39 -5.11 -3.95 0.46
CA HIS A 39 -3.75 -4.20 -0.07
C HIS A 39 -3.31 -5.66 0.11
N MET A 40 -3.94 -6.43 1.00
CA MET A 40 -3.70 -7.87 1.14
C MET A 40 -4.29 -8.67 -0.03
N ILE A 41 -5.35 -8.16 -0.64
CA ILE A 41 -5.97 -8.74 -1.84
C ILE A 41 -5.06 -8.43 -3.03
N VAL A 42 -4.62 -7.17 -3.16
CA VAL A 42 -3.68 -6.74 -4.21
C VAL A 42 -2.36 -7.54 -4.16
N ALA A 43 -1.83 -7.80 -2.96
CA ALA A 43 -0.63 -8.64 -2.80
C ALA A 43 -0.84 -10.09 -3.25
N PHE A 44 -2.04 -10.64 -3.03
CA PHE A 44 -2.41 -11.97 -3.51
C PHE A 44 -2.57 -11.99 -5.03
N GLU A 45 -3.28 -11.02 -5.61
CA GLU A 45 -3.45 -10.88 -7.06
C GLU A 45 -2.10 -10.69 -7.76
N TYR A 46 -1.22 -9.86 -7.20
CA TYR A 46 0.13 -9.68 -7.70
C TYR A 46 0.93 -10.99 -7.65
N ALA A 47 0.79 -11.78 -6.58
CA ALA A 47 1.41 -13.11 -6.52
C ALA A 47 0.83 -14.10 -7.54
N ASP A 48 -0.48 -14.03 -7.81
CA ASP A 48 -1.21 -14.90 -8.73
C ASP A 48 -0.82 -14.64 -10.18
N VAL A 49 -0.81 -13.37 -10.60
CA VAL A 49 -0.36 -12.94 -11.93
C VAL A 49 1.10 -13.36 -12.19
N ASN A 50 1.94 -13.34 -11.15
CA ASN A 50 3.34 -13.72 -11.27
C ASN A 50 3.60 -15.22 -11.02
N GLY A 51 2.55 -16.05 -10.89
CA GLY A 51 2.68 -17.50 -10.76
C GLY A 51 3.27 -17.99 -9.43
N VAL A 52 3.34 -17.13 -8.41
CA VAL A 52 3.85 -17.46 -7.06
C VAL A 52 2.74 -17.58 -6.01
N ALA A 53 1.47 -17.51 -6.42
CA ALA A 53 0.31 -17.60 -5.53
C ALA A 53 0.17 -18.92 -4.76
N GLY A 54 0.79 -20.02 -5.22
CA GLY A 54 0.66 -21.34 -4.60
C GLY A 54 1.09 -21.42 -3.12
N ARG A 55 1.66 -20.35 -2.57
CA ARG A 55 2.08 -20.23 -1.17
C ARG A 55 1.11 -19.42 -0.29
N TYR A 56 0.04 -18.88 -0.89
CA TYR A 56 -1.00 -18.13 -0.21
C TYR A 56 -2.26 -18.96 -0.02
N ASN A 57 -3.17 -18.47 0.82
CA ASN A 57 -4.48 -19.09 0.97
C ASN A 57 -5.32 -18.84 -0.30
N ASN A 58 -5.34 -19.82 -1.20
CA ASN A 58 -6.08 -19.76 -2.45
C ASN A 58 -7.60 -19.74 -2.25
N GLU A 59 -8.12 -20.33 -1.16
CA GLU A 59 -9.55 -20.27 -0.84
C GLU A 59 -9.97 -18.86 -0.41
N GLY A 60 -9.12 -18.21 0.39
CA GLY A 60 -9.35 -16.86 0.90
C GLY A 60 -8.91 -15.73 -0.02
N LYS A 61 -8.21 -16.03 -1.13
CA LYS A 61 -7.63 -15.08 -2.10
C LYS A 61 -6.96 -13.88 -1.43
N SER A 62 -6.18 -14.14 -0.39
CA SER A 62 -5.61 -13.10 0.46
C SER A 62 -4.28 -13.54 1.04
N ALA A 63 -3.37 -12.58 1.21
CA ALA A 63 -2.05 -12.84 1.77
C ALA A 63 -2.05 -13.24 3.26
N GLY A 64 -3.16 -13.04 3.99
CA GLY A 64 -3.28 -13.40 5.41
C GLY A 64 -2.67 -12.36 6.37
N LYS A 65 -3.22 -12.26 7.59
CA LYS A 65 -2.87 -11.18 8.54
C LYS A 65 -1.39 -11.24 9.00
N ASP A 66 -0.87 -12.44 9.21
CA ASP A 66 0.52 -12.64 9.67
C ASP A 66 1.55 -12.26 8.61
N TRP A 67 1.24 -12.53 7.34
CA TRP A 67 2.06 -12.06 6.22
C TRP A 67 2.09 -10.54 6.19
N LEU A 68 0.93 -9.87 6.30
CA LEU A 68 0.85 -8.41 6.28
C LEU A 68 1.66 -7.79 7.42
N LYS A 69 1.52 -8.31 8.64
CA LYS A 69 2.27 -7.84 9.81
C LYS A 69 3.78 -7.94 9.58
N SER A 70 4.23 -9.07 9.05
CA SER A 70 5.64 -9.31 8.76
C SER A 70 6.17 -8.48 7.59
N PHE A 71 5.39 -8.30 6.53
CA PHE A 71 5.69 -7.42 5.40
C PHE A 71 5.88 -5.97 5.85
N CYS A 72 4.91 -5.45 6.63
CA CYS A 72 4.98 -4.12 7.20
C CYS A 72 6.21 -3.92 8.09
N LYS A 73 6.55 -4.91 8.92
CA LYS A 73 7.75 -4.88 9.76
C LYS A 73 9.05 -4.85 8.94
N ARG A 74 9.13 -5.58 7.83
CA ARG A 74 10.32 -5.62 6.97
C ARG A 74 10.54 -4.33 6.18
N HIS A 75 9.46 -3.69 5.75
CA HIS A 75 9.50 -2.49 4.89
C HIS A 75 9.21 -1.18 5.62
N ASN A 76 9.15 -1.22 6.95
CA ASN A 76 8.84 -0.08 7.82
C ASN A 76 7.54 0.64 7.42
N LEU A 77 6.51 -0.14 7.10
CA LEU A 77 5.18 0.35 6.75
C LEU A 77 4.25 0.24 7.97
N SER A 78 3.27 1.14 8.07
CA SER A 78 2.24 1.09 9.10
C SER A 78 0.86 0.95 8.46
N VAL A 79 0.08 -0.02 8.94
CA VAL A 79 -1.33 -0.14 8.59
C VAL A 79 -2.07 0.95 9.35
N ARG A 80 -2.64 1.92 8.65
CA ARG A 80 -3.42 2.98 9.30
C ARG A 80 -4.74 2.39 9.78
N ASN A 81 -4.95 2.42 11.08
CA ASN A 81 -6.31 2.38 11.60
C ASN A 81 -6.90 3.79 11.40
N PRO A 82 -8.08 3.93 10.77
CA PRO A 82 -8.73 5.24 10.70
C PRO A 82 -8.95 5.74 12.13
N GLU A 83 -8.26 6.81 12.50
CA GLU A 83 -8.58 7.51 13.74
C GLU A 83 -9.91 8.23 13.57
N GLN A 84 -10.73 8.23 14.62
CA GLN A 84 -11.95 9.02 14.63
C GLN A 84 -11.60 10.48 14.30
N CYS A 85 -12.27 11.04 13.30
CA CYS A 85 -12.06 12.43 12.90
C CYS A 85 -12.41 13.31 14.11
N SER A 86 -11.40 13.99 14.68
CA SER A 86 -11.67 14.92 15.78
C SER A 86 -12.51 16.09 15.27
N VAL A 87 -13.28 16.72 16.15
CA VAL A 87 -14.08 17.91 15.81
C VAL A 87 -13.20 18.98 15.15
N ALA A 88 -11.95 19.16 15.62
CA ALA A 88 -11.00 20.07 15.01
C ALA A 88 -10.63 19.71 13.56
N ARG A 89 -10.44 18.43 13.23
CA ARG A 89 -10.20 17.97 11.85
C ARG A 89 -11.43 18.14 10.97
N ALA A 90 -12.63 17.87 11.49
CA ALA A 90 -13.89 18.08 10.78
C ALA A 90 -14.13 19.57 10.48
N MET A 91 -13.91 20.43 11.47
CA MET A 91 -13.99 21.90 11.31
C MET A 91 -12.94 22.44 10.33
N GLY A 92 -11.75 21.83 10.31
CA GLY A 92 -10.69 22.15 9.36
C GLY A 92 -10.99 21.72 7.93
N PHE A 93 -11.91 20.78 7.72
CA PHE A 93 -12.31 20.28 6.39
C PHE A 93 -13.46 21.13 5.82
N ASN A 94 -13.21 22.43 5.67
CA ASN A 94 -14.16 23.40 5.10
C ASN A 94 -13.73 23.89 3.71
N GLU A 95 -14.66 24.47 2.97
CA GLU A 95 -14.48 24.91 1.58
C GLU A 95 -13.26 25.83 1.39
N VAL A 96 -13.00 26.73 2.33
CA VAL A 96 -11.87 27.67 2.25
C VAL A 96 -10.54 26.90 2.30
N GLN A 97 -10.40 25.95 3.22
CA GLN A 97 -9.18 25.16 3.37
C GLN A 97 -9.01 24.17 2.20
N VAL A 98 -10.10 23.56 1.72
CA VAL A 98 -10.08 22.66 0.57
C VAL A 98 -9.70 23.42 -0.70
N THR A 99 -10.28 24.59 -0.94
CA THR A 99 -9.95 25.46 -2.07
C THR A 99 -8.48 25.87 -2.03
N ARG A 100 -7.97 26.26 -0.86
CA ARG A 100 -6.56 26.60 -0.67
C ARG A 100 -5.64 25.41 -0.97
N PHE A 101 -5.99 24.22 -0.52
CA PHE A 101 -5.25 23.00 -0.82
C PHE A 101 -5.19 22.73 -2.34
N HIS A 102 -6.34 22.78 -3.03
CA HIS A 102 -6.39 22.56 -4.48
C HIS A 102 -5.61 23.60 -5.26
N ASN A 103 -5.63 24.87 -4.85
CA ASN A 103 -4.84 25.92 -5.48
C ASN A 103 -3.34 25.67 -5.28
N ASN A 104 -2.92 25.33 -4.06
CA ASN A 104 -1.53 24.97 -3.78
C ASN A 104 -1.08 23.74 -4.59
N LEU A 105 -1.94 22.73 -4.71
CA LEU A 105 -1.67 21.54 -5.51
C LEU A 105 -1.50 21.87 -6.99
N LYS A 106 -2.40 22.69 -7.56
CA LYS A 106 -2.28 23.18 -8.94
C LYS A 106 -0.97 23.93 -9.15
N SER A 107 -0.62 24.85 -8.26
CA SER A 107 0.65 25.59 -8.33
C SER A 107 1.85 24.66 -8.29
N CYS A 108 1.90 23.73 -7.32
CA CYS A 108 2.97 22.74 -7.22
C CYS A 108 3.08 21.84 -8.46
N CYS A 109 1.95 21.41 -9.03
CA CYS A 109 1.92 20.60 -10.26
C CYS A 109 2.30 21.39 -11.52
N LEU A 110 2.12 22.71 -11.52
CA LEU A 110 2.54 23.59 -12.62
C LEU A 110 4.01 23.97 -12.51
N GLU A 111 4.50 24.23 -11.30
CA GLU A 111 5.90 24.60 -11.02
C GLU A 111 6.86 23.42 -11.17
N LYS A 112 6.41 22.21 -10.83
CA LYS A 112 7.18 20.99 -11.06
C LYS A 112 6.63 20.27 -12.28
N LYS A 113 7.45 20.14 -13.33
CA LYS A 113 7.22 19.22 -14.46
C LYS A 113 7.26 17.77 -13.99
N PHE A 114 6.30 17.36 -13.17
CA PHE A 114 6.11 15.94 -12.88
C PHE A 114 5.79 15.25 -14.19
N HIS A 115 6.57 14.23 -14.53
CA HIS A 115 6.27 13.41 -15.71
C HIS A 115 4.90 12.79 -15.49
N THR A 116 3.97 13.16 -16.35
CA THR A 116 2.62 12.60 -16.36
C THR A 116 2.76 11.15 -16.77
N HIS A 117 2.63 10.20 -15.84
CA HIS A 117 2.39 8.83 -16.25
C HIS A 117 1.03 8.78 -16.94
N LYS A 118 1.05 8.32 -18.20
CA LYS A 118 -0.07 8.35 -19.14
C LYS A 118 -1.36 7.86 -18.49
N LYS A 119 -2.45 8.59 -18.76
CA LYS A 119 -3.83 8.20 -18.44
C LYS A 119 -4.05 6.76 -18.89
N ILE A 120 -4.35 5.87 -17.95
CA ILE A 120 -4.93 4.56 -18.27
C ILE A 120 -6.33 4.89 -18.82
N GLN A 121 -6.51 4.67 -20.12
CA GLN A 121 -7.83 4.74 -20.75
C GLN A 121 -8.59 3.49 -20.33
N TYR A 122 -9.73 3.67 -19.67
CA TYR A 122 -10.71 2.59 -19.56
C TYR A 122 -11.41 2.50 -20.92
N GLY A 123 -11.26 1.35 -21.58
CA GLY A 123 -12.12 0.90 -22.66
C GLY A 123 -13.37 0.24 -22.11
#